data_AF-A0A7C7NAC0-F1
#
_entry.id   AF-A0A7C7NAC0-F1
#
_cell.length_a   1.000
_cell.length_b   1.000
_cell.length_c   1.000
_cell.angle_alpha   90.00
_cell.angle_beta   90.00
_cell.angle_gamma   90.00
#
_symmetry.space_group_name_H-M   'P 1'
#
loop_
_entity.id
_entity.type
_entity.pdbx_description
1 polymer ?
#
loop_
_entity_poly.entity_id
_entity_poly.type
_entity_poly.pdbx_seq_one_letter_code
_entity_poly.pdbx_strand_id
1 'polypeptide(L)'
;MRRPLWFFVDDSTPPSALQAAYQHSYDHLLVTARAHALLESCPIPSRMSVIVLVKSENEIKSALEHAAWRDQVVGVMADGPRMLATVLEAVVENQLKSGLLHRVDDEPTLSASLRYATQVDLLLLSFKDPTNIPLELVLAVTQPIDCQVVKLVSSASDGQSSAMTMECGADAIALQSNDIDEIIALDMAFSTASESQL
;
A
#
# COMPACT_ATOMS: atom_id res chain seq x y z
N MET A 1 -11.79 13.97 -5.52
CA MET A 1 -10.38 13.94 -5.07
C MET A 1 -9.78 12.67 -5.65
N ARG A 2 -8.60 12.73 -6.28
CA ARG A 2 -8.00 11.56 -6.93
C ARG A 2 -7.50 10.58 -5.87
N ARG A 3 -7.83 9.29 -6.01
CA ARG A 3 -7.36 8.23 -5.10
C ARG A 3 -5.87 7.97 -5.34
N PRO A 4 -5.05 7.87 -4.29
CA PRO A 4 -3.63 7.59 -4.44
C PRO A 4 -3.40 6.17 -4.96
N LEU A 5 -2.39 6.03 -5.82
CA LEU A 5 -1.91 4.75 -6.33
C LEU A 5 -0.57 4.40 -5.70
N TRP A 6 -0.45 3.16 -5.23
CA TRP A 6 0.74 2.63 -4.60
C TRP A 6 1.34 1.55 -5.48
N PHE A 7 2.67 1.49 -5.56
CA PHE A 7 3.39 0.43 -6.27
C PHE A 7 4.21 -0.39 -5.29
N PHE A 8 4.00 -1.71 -5.27
CA PHE A 8 4.71 -2.63 -4.40
C PHE A 8 6.08 -2.97 -5.00
N VAL A 9 7.14 -2.86 -4.19
CA VAL A 9 8.53 -3.09 -4.61
C VAL A 9 9.20 -4.07 -3.65
N ASP A 10 9.66 -5.19 -4.21
CA ASP A 10 10.46 -6.20 -3.50
C ASP A 10 11.74 -6.57 -4.26
N ASP A 11 12.40 -7.63 -3.82
CA ASP A 11 13.62 -8.16 -4.44
C ASP A 11 13.39 -8.83 -5.81
N SER A 12 12.14 -9.10 -6.17
CA SER A 12 11.75 -9.64 -7.47
C SER A 12 11.41 -8.57 -8.50
N THR A 13 11.20 -7.32 -8.07
CA THR A 13 10.81 -6.22 -8.96
C THR A 13 11.95 -5.87 -9.93
N PRO A 14 11.74 -5.98 -11.25
CA PRO A 14 12.76 -5.59 -12.21
C PRO A 14 12.85 -4.06 -12.32
N PRO A 15 14.03 -3.49 -12.66
CA PRO A 15 14.19 -2.05 -12.87
C PRO A 15 13.21 -1.44 -13.87
N SER A 16 12.82 -2.19 -14.90
CA SER A 16 11.86 -1.74 -15.91
C SER A 16 10.45 -1.52 -15.34
N ALA A 17 10.01 -2.37 -14.41
CA ALA A 17 8.70 -2.21 -13.76
C ALA A 17 8.70 -0.98 -12.83
N LEU A 18 9.77 -0.80 -12.06
CA LEU A 18 9.92 0.39 -11.21
C LEU A 18 9.99 1.68 -12.05
N GLN A 19 10.72 1.68 -13.16
CA GLN A 19 10.78 2.82 -14.08
C GLN A 19 9.42 3.13 -14.71
N ALA A 20 8.63 2.11 -15.05
CA ALA A 20 7.26 2.32 -15.49
C ALA A 20 6.46 3.03 -14.39
N ALA A 21 6.47 2.54 -13.14
CA ALA A 21 5.79 3.19 -12.03
C ALA A 21 6.23 4.67 -11.83
N TYR A 22 7.51 4.98 -12.05
CA TYR A 22 8.05 6.36 -11.97
C TYR A 22 7.57 7.29 -13.09
N GLN A 23 7.20 6.75 -14.26
CA GLN A 23 6.69 7.53 -15.39
C GLN A 23 5.17 7.74 -15.31
N HIS A 24 4.49 6.96 -14.48
CA HIS A 24 3.04 6.97 -14.28
C HIS A 24 2.64 7.57 -12.93
N SER A 25 1.35 7.77 -12.70
CA SER A 25 0.86 8.62 -11.62
C SER A 25 0.87 7.98 -10.23
N TYR A 26 1.76 7.02 -9.95
CA TYR A 26 1.89 6.42 -8.62
C TYR A 26 2.40 7.44 -7.59
N ASP A 27 1.76 7.49 -6.44
CA ASP A 27 2.02 8.47 -5.37
C ASP A 27 2.92 7.89 -4.27
N HIS A 28 2.82 6.58 -4.04
CA HIS A 28 3.56 5.88 -3.00
C HIS A 28 4.28 4.65 -3.53
N LEU A 29 5.47 4.37 -3.00
CA LEU A 29 6.10 3.07 -3.07
C LEU A 29 5.88 2.33 -1.75
N LEU A 30 5.38 1.10 -1.84
CA LEU A 30 5.37 0.17 -0.73
C LEU A 30 6.58 -0.74 -0.87
N VAL A 31 7.63 -0.47 -0.10
CA VAL A 31 8.94 -1.10 -0.27
C VAL A 31 9.22 -2.10 0.82
N THR A 32 9.79 -3.25 0.48
CA THR A 32 10.36 -4.15 1.48
C THR A 32 11.80 -3.76 1.80
N ALA A 33 12.30 -4.16 2.97
CA ALA A 33 13.72 -3.99 3.33
C ALA A 33 14.71 -4.72 2.40
N ARG A 34 14.23 -5.47 1.40
CA ARG A 34 15.07 -6.13 0.39
C ARG A 34 15.19 -5.37 -0.91
N ALA A 35 14.36 -4.36 -1.14
CA ALA A 35 14.38 -3.53 -2.35
C ALA A 35 15.53 -2.49 -2.37
N HIS A 36 16.41 -2.49 -1.36
CA HIS A 36 17.46 -1.49 -1.14
C HIS A 36 18.36 -1.33 -2.38
N ALA A 37 18.92 -2.44 -2.88
CA ALA A 37 19.84 -2.41 -4.03
C ALA A 37 19.18 -1.85 -5.30
N LEU A 38 17.89 -2.13 -5.50
CA LEU A 38 17.15 -1.61 -6.64
C LEU A 38 17.01 -0.09 -6.56
N LEU A 39 16.60 0.43 -5.40
CA LEU A 39 16.34 1.85 -5.21
C LEU A 39 17.61 2.71 -5.08
N GLU A 40 18.75 2.10 -4.75
CA GLU A 40 20.06 2.77 -4.91
C GLU A 40 20.41 2.99 -6.38
N SER A 41 20.06 2.04 -7.26
CA SER A 41 20.31 2.15 -8.70
C SER A 41 19.25 2.99 -9.44
N CYS A 42 18.05 3.09 -8.87
CA CYS A 42 16.91 3.81 -9.42
C CYS A 42 16.37 4.76 -8.35
N PRO A 43 16.94 5.98 -8.19
CA PRO A 43 16.53 6.93 -7.17
C PRO A 43 15.06 7.29 -7.29
N ILE A 44 14.39 7.38 -6.14
CA ILE A 44 12.95 7.64 -6.06
C ILE A 44 12.67 9.10 -6.46
N PRO A 45 11.72 9.35 -7.39
CA PRO A 45 11.31 10.70 -7.75
C PRO A 45 10.72 11.46 -6.55
N SER A 46 11.07 12.74 -6.41
CA SER A 46 10.64 13.58 -5.28
C SER A 46 9.13 13.78 -5.11
N ARG A 47 8.34 13.41 -6.14
CA ARG A 47 6.87 13.43 -6.09
C ARG A 47 6.28 12.23 -5.36
N MET A 48 7.06 11.17 -5.18
CA MET A 48 6.62 9.93 -4.54
C MET A 48 7.04 9.92 -3.08
N SER A 49 6.29 9.21 -2.26
CA SER A 49 6.67 8.92 -0.89
C SER A 49 6.78 7.42 -0.65
N VAL A 50 7.38 7.04 0.46
CA VAL A 50 7.75 5.66 0.75
C VAL A 50 7.03 5.18 2.00
N ILE A 51 6.47 3.99 1.91
CA ILE A 51 5.94 3.24 3.03
C ILE A 51 6.74 1.95 3.09
N VAL A 52 7.36 1.69 4.24
CA VAL A 52 8.26 0.54 4.40
C VAL A 52 7.49 -0.62 5.01
N LEU A 53 7.46 -1.76 4.33
CA LEU A 53 6.95 -3.01 4.86
C LEU A 53 8.07 -3.77 5.59
N VAL A 54 7.87 -4.05 6.88
CA VAL A 54 8.88 -4.65 7.77
C VAL A 54 8.42 -5.97 8.38
N LYS A 55 9.35 -6.92 8.48
CA LYS A 55 9.18 -8.26 9.08
C LYS A 55 9.92 -8.44 10.39
N SER A 56 10.82 -7.51 10.74
CA SER A 56 11.61 -7.57 11.96
C SER A 56 12.03 -6.18 12.45
N GLU A 57 12.42 -6.07 13.71
CA GLU A 57 12.86 -4.80 14.31
C GLU A 57 14.12 -4.22 13.62
N ASN A 58 15.02 -5.11 13.20
CA ASN A 58 16.22 -4.72 12.46
C ASN A 58 15.89 -4.03 11.13
N GLU A 59 14.82 -4.46 10.46
CA GLU A 59 14.37 -3.85 9.21
C GLU A 59 13.82 -2.44 9.43
N ILE A 60 13.15 -2.16 10.56
CA ILE A 60 12.66 -0.81 10.90
C ILE A 60 13.84 0.16 10.94
N LYS A 61 14.84 -0.13 11.78
CA LYS A 61 16.01 0.73 11.94
C LYS A 61 16.74 0.91 10.60
N SER A 62 17.00 -0.19 9.89
CA SER A 62 17.70 -0.15 8.61
C SER A 62 16.96 0.69 7.56
N ALA A 63 15.63 0.68 7.55
CA ALA A 63 14.85 1.41 6.58
C ALA A 63 14.73 2.90 6.91
N LEU A 64 14.59 3.25 8.19
CA LEU A 64 14.51 4.65 8.65
C LEU A 64 15.86 5.37 8.53
N GLU A 65 16.98 4.66 8.65
CA GLU A 65 18.32 5.22 8.50
C GLU A 65 18.81 5.22 7.04
N HIS A 66 18.06 4.62 6.11
CA HIS A 66 18.52 4.39 4.73
C HIS A 66 18.65 5.69 3.92
N ALA A 67 19.87 6.04 3.52
CA ALA A 67 20.16 7.30 2.85
C ALA A 67 19.41 7.51 1.52
N ALA A 68 19.07 6.43 0.80
CA ALA A 68 18.42 6.53 -0.50
C ALA A 68 16.97 7.06 -0.43
N TRP A 69 16.28 6.90 0.71
CA TRP A 69 14.86 7.19 0.78
C TRP A 69 14.34 7.71 2.12
N ARG A 70 15.15 7.77 3.18
CA ARG A 70 14.69 8.15 4.53
C ARG A 70 13.87 9.45 4.54
N ASP A 71 14.24 10.43 3.72
CA ASP A 71 13.59 11.74 3.67
C ASP A 71 12.22 11.70 2.95
N GLN A 72 11.91 10.58 2.28
CA GLN A 72 10.63 10.32 1.60
C GLN A 72 9.76 9.32 2.38
N VAL A 73 10.24 8.77 3.49
CA VAL A 73 9.45 7.82 4.30
C VAL A 73 8.33 8.57 5.01
N VAL A 74 7.09 8.16 4.76
CA VAL A 74 5.89 8.72 5.39
C VAL A 74 5.18 7.71 6.30
N GLY A 75 5.55 6.43 6.22
CA GLY A 75 4.94 5.39 7.04
C GLY A 75 5.76 4.11 7.14
N VAL A 76 5.47 3.34 8.19
CA VAL A 76 6.03 2.00 8.42
C VAL A 76 4.87 1.03 8.62
N MET A 77 4.93 -0.10 7.93
CA MET A 77 3.88 -1.10 7.88
C MET A 77 4.42 -2.44 8.38
N ALA A 78 3.72 -3.05 9.32
CA ALA A 78 4.01 -4.41 9.76
C ALA A 78 3.57 -5.43 8.71
N ASP A 79 4.42 -6.39 8.35
CA ASP A 79 4.04 -7.58 7.59
C ASP A 79 3.40 -8.61 8.52
N GLY A 80 2.10 -8.40 8.79
CA GLY A 80 1.31 -9.20 9.70
C GLY A 80 1.37 -8.74 11.17
N PRO A 81 0.46 -9.28 12.01
CA PRO A 81 0.14 -8.69 13.30
C PRO A 81 1.23 -8.85 14.37
N ARG A 82 2.19 -9.75 14.15
CA ARG A 82 3.27 -10.01 15.12
C ARG A 82 4.18 -8.81 15.33
N MET A 83 4.36 -7.99 14.29
CA MET A 83 5.24 -6.80 14.31
C MET A 83 4.49 -5.51 14.65
N LEU A 84 3.16 -5.57 14.83
CA LEU A 84 2.33 -4.36 14.93
C LEU A 84 2.70 -3.49 16.13
N ALA A 85 2.91 -4.07 17.31
CA ALA A 85 3.27 -3.32 18.51
C ALA A 85 4.59 -2.55 18.30
N THR A 86 5.62 -3.21 17.77
CA THR A 86 6.91 -2.58 17.50
C THR A 86 6.80 -1.46 16.45
N VAL A 87 5.98 -1.65 15.41
CA VAL A 87 5.73 -0.60 14.40
C VAL A 87 5.04 0.60 15.03
N LEU A 88 4.03 0.39 15.88
CA LEU A 88 3.33 1.48 16.57
C LEU A 88 4.28 2.31 17.44
N GLU A 89 5.18 1.67 18.17
CA GLU A 89 6.21 2.36 18.97
C GLU A 89 7.15 3.17 18.06
N ALA A 90 7.69 2.55 17.01
CA ALA A 90 8.64 3.19 16.11
C ALA A 90 8.06 4.40 15.37
N VAL A 91 6.80 4.34 14.93
CA VAL A 91 6.20 5.44 14.17
C VAL A 91 5.88 6.65 15.05
N VAL A 92 5.57 6.45 16.33
CA VAL A 92 5.34 7.55 17.28
C VAL A 92 6.62 8.34 17.50
N GLU A 93 7.75 7.66 17.68
CA GLU A 93 9.06 8.29 17.85
C GLU A 93 9.48 9.13 16.64
N ASN A 94 9.06 8.70 15.44
CA ASN A 94 9.48 9.31 14.16
C ASN A 94 8.39 10.18 13.51
N GLN A 95 7.22 10.33 14.13
CA GLN A 95 6.05 11.06 13.57
C GLN A 95 5.61 10.54 12.19
N LEU A 96 5.63 9.22 12.01
CA LEU A 96 5.24 8.54 10.78
C LEU A 96 3.84 7.93 10.87
N LYS A 97 3.28 7.52 9.73
CA LYS A 97 2.04 6.74 9.69
C LYS A 97 2.29 5.28 10.06
N SER A 98 1.43 4.74 10.93
CA SER A 98 1.41 3.32 11.26
C SER A 98 0.64 2.52 10.21
N GLY A 99 1.12 1.32 9.89
CA GLY A 99 0.40 0.44 8.98
C GLY A 99 0.47 -1.03 9.33
N LEU A 100 -0.49 -1.79 8.78
CA LEU A 100 -0.50 -3.25 8.82
C LEU A 100 -0.86 -3.82 7.44
N LEU A 101 -0.04 -4.74 6.92
CA LEU A 101 -0.45 -5.67 5.89
C LEU A 101 -1.15 -6.85 6.56
N HIS A 102 -2.42 -7.06 6.22
CA HIS A 102 -3.23 -8.14 6.74
C HIS A 102 -3.86 -8.94 5.60
N ARG A 103 -3.75 -10.26 5.70
CA ARG A 103 -4.34 -11.19 4.74
C ARG A 103 -5.68 -11.69 5.25
N VAL A 104 -6.70 -11.59 4.41
CA VAL A 104 -8.06 -12.03 4.69
C VAL A 104 -8.35 -13.27 3.85
N ASP A 105 -8.40 -14.41 4.53
CA ASP A 105 -8.64 -15.74 3.94
C ASP A 105 -10.00 -16.32 4.35
N ASP A 106 -10.58 -15.84 5.45
CA ASP A 106 -11.77 -16.37 6.11
C ASP A 106 -12.43 -15.33 7.05
N GLU A 107 -13.54 -15.71 7.67
CA GLU A 107 -14.28 -14.86 8.61
C GLU A 107 -13.48 -14.43 9.86
N PRO A 108 -12.68 -15.31 10.51
CA PRO A 108 -11.79 -14.89 11.60
C PRO A 108 -10.77 -13.82 11.18
N THR A 109 -10.12 -13.98 10.02
CA THR A 109 -9.15 -13.01 9.52
C THR A 109 -9.82 -11.71 9.07
N LEU A 110 -11.04 -11.77 8.51
CA LEU A 110 -11.86 -10.59 8.25
C LEU A 110 -12.20 -9.84 9.54
N SER A 111 -12.70 -10.54 10.56
CA SER A 111 -13.03 -9.94 11.86
C SER A 111 -11.80 -9.31 12.52
N ALA A 112 -10.63 -9.91 12.35
CA ALA A 112 -9.38 -9.35 12.85
C ALA A 112 -9.03 -8.03 12.14
N SER A 113 -9.25 -7.92 10.82
CA SER A 113 -9.00 -6.69 10.06
C SER A 113 -9.78 -5.49 10.60
N LEU A 114 -11.04 -5.69 11.01
CA LEU A 114 -11.88 -4.66 11.63
C LEU A 114 -11.27 -4.14 12.93
N ARG A 115 -10.70 -5.03 13.75
CA ARG A 115 -10.00 -4.66 14.97
C ARG A 115 -8.69 -3.93 14.69
N TYR A 116 -7.98 -4.29 13.62
CA TYR A 116 -6.73 -3.63 13.26
C TYR A 116 -6.96 -2.23 12.70
N ALA A 117 -8.05 -2.01 11.98
CA ALA A 117 -8.40 -0.69 11.45
C ALA A 117 -8.52 0.38 12.55
N THR A 118 -8.91 0.01 13.78
CA THR A 118 -8.98 0.96 14.90
C THR A 118 -7.62 1.23 15.57
N GLN A 119 -6.55 0.61 15.10
CA GLN A 119 -5.21 0.67 15.72
C GLN A 119 -4.16 1.31 14.82
N VAL A 120 -4.39 1.36 13.49
CA VAL A 120 -3.41 1.84 12.52
C VAL A 120 -3.98 2.94 11.64
N ASP A 121 -3.10 3.81 11.14
CA ASP A 121 -3.47 4.81 10.15
C ASP A 121 -3.74 4.17 8.77
N LEU A 122 -3.00 3.11 8.43
CA LEU A 122 -2.99 2.48 7.11
C LEU A 122 -3.26 0.96 7.23
N LEU A 123 -4.38 0.48 6.72
CA LEU A 123 -4.69 -0.95 6.68
C LEU A 123 -4.61 -1.46 5.24
N LEU A 124 -3.52 -2.18 4.92
CA LEU A 124 -3.35 -2.83 3.63
C LEU A 124 -3.92 -4.25 3.68
N LEU A 125 -4.87 -4.54 2.79
CA LEU A 125 -5.56 -5.81 2.73
C LEU A 125 -5.21 -6.58 1.46
N SER A 126 -4.89 -7.86 1.65
CA SER A 126 -4.90 -8.85 0.55
C SER A 126 -6.00 -9.86 0.80
N PHE A 127 -6.75 -10.21 -0.24
CA PHE A 127 -7.87 -11.13 -0.14
C PHE A 127 -7.55 -12.40 -0.91
N LYS A 128 -7.91 -13.55 -0.33
CA LYS A 128 -7.81 -14.84 -1.02
C LYS A 128 -8.76 -14.93 -2.21
N ASP A 129 -9.99 -14.48 -2.00
CA ASP A 129 -11.05 -14.52 -3.00
C ASP A 129 -11.11 -13.17 -3.74
N PRO A 130 -11.29 -13.18 -5.07
CA PRO A 130 -11.29 -11.96 -5.88
C PRO A 130 -12.56 -11.12 -5.69
N THR A 131 -13.54 -11.61 -4.95
CA THR A 131 -14.79 -10.89 -4.70
C THR A 131 -14.55 -9.69 -3.76
N ASN A 132 -15.26 -8.58 -3.99
CA ASN A 132 -15.13 -7.40 -3.12
C ASN A 132 -16.00 -7.45 -1.86
N ILE A 133 -16.82 -8.49 -1.64
CA ILE A 133 -17.68 -8.62 -0.44
C ILE A 133 -16.88 -8.43 0.88
N PRO A 134 -15.70 -9.04 1.09
CA PRO A 134 -14.94 -8.80 2.30
C PRO A 134 -14.44 -7.36 2.43
N LEU A 135 -14.07 -6.71 1.31
CA LEU A 135 -13.68 -5.31 1.28
C LEU A 135 -14.85 -4.40 1.67
N GLU A 136 -16.06 -4.65 1.15
CA GLU A 136 -17.28 -3.90 1.50
C GLU A 136 -17.53 -3.87 3.01
N LEU A 137 -17.37 -5.03 3.65
CA LEU A 137 -17.56 -5.17 5.09
C LEU A 137 -16.52 -4.39 5.90
N VAL A 138 -15.27 -4.38 5.45
CA VAL A 138 -14.24 -3.54 6.08
C VAL A 138 -14.57 -2.06 5.91
N LEU A 139 -14.84 -1.62 4.67
CA LEU A 139 -15.12 -0.21 4.38
C LEU A 139 -16.32 0.32 5.16
N ALA A 140 -17.39 -0.46 5.29
CA ALA A 140 -18.57 -0.09 6.08
C ALA A 140 -18.24 0.21 7.56
N VAL A 141 -17.21 -0.44 8.10
CA VAL A 141 -16.76 -0.25 9.49
C VAL A 141 -15.69 0.83 9.61
N THR A 142 -14.85 1.01 8.59
CA THR A 142 -13.75 1.99 8.62
C THR A 142 -14.17 3.40 8.23
N GLN A 143 -15.26 3.58 7.49
CA GLN A 143 -15.80 4.90 7.12
C GLN A 143 -15.87 5.95 8.25
N PRO A 144 -16.31 5.62 9.49
CA PRO A 144 -16.38 6.60 10.57
C PRO A 144 -15.06 6.84 11.32
N ILE A 145 -13.97 6.15 10.98
CA ILE A 145 -12.68 6.25 11.69
C ILE A 145 -11.55 6.73 10.77
N ASP A 146 -10.50 7.28 11.38
CA ASP A 146 -9.32 7.79 10.66
C ASP A 146 -8.35 6.63 10.33
N CYS A 147 -8.80 5.71 9.47
CA CYS A 147 -7.99 4.61 8.94
C CYS A 147 -8.19 4.51 7.44
N GLN A 148 -7.10 4.60 6.68
CA GLN A 148 -7.13 4.42 5.24
C GLN A 148 -7.00 2.94 4.88
N VAL A 149 -8.00 2.43 4.16
CA VAL A 149 -8.02 1.06 3.66
C VAL A 149 -7.40 1.02 2.26
N VAL A 150 -6.31 0.27 2.14
CA VAL A 150 -5.60 0.05 0.88
C VAL A 150 -5.81 -1.39 0.44
N LYS A 151 -6.24 -1.62 -0.80
CA LYS A 151 -6.30 -2.99 -1.34
C LYS A 151 -5.03 -3.30 -2.11
N LEU A 152 -4.36 -4.40 -1.74
CA LEU A 152 -3.30 -5.00 -2.54
C LEU A 152 -3.90 -5.84 -3.67
N VAL A 153 -3.55 -5.52 -4.90
CA VAL A 153 -4.05 -6.18 -6.11
C VAL A 153 -2.90 -6.58 -7.02
N SER A 154 -3.12 -7.57 -7.88
CA SER A 154 -2.13 -8.01 -8.88
C SER A 154 -2.49 -7.60 -10.32
N SER A 155 -3.63 -6.93 -10.54
CA SER A 155 -4.05 -6.47 -11.86
C SER A 155 -4.84 -5.16 -11.80
N ALA A 156 -4.80 -4.42 -12.91
CA ALA A 156 -5.54 -3.18 -13.11
C ALA A 156 -7.06 -3.39 -13.02
N SER A 157 -7.55 -4.52 -13.55
CA SER A 157 -8.98 -4.85 -13.50
C SER A 157 -9.49 -5.01 -12.06
N ASP A 158 -8.72 -5.68 -11.19
CA ASP A 158 -9.09 -5.84 -9.78
C ASP A 158 -8.99 -4.49 -9.05
N GLY A 159 -7.93 -3.72 -9.30
CA GLY A 159 -7.77 -2.37 -8.76
C GLY A 159 -8.93 -1.44 -9.11
N GLN A 160 -9.36 -1.43 -10.38
CA GLN A 160 -10.50 -0.64 -10.84
C GLN A 160 -11.81 -1.08 -10.20
N SER A 161 -12.07 -2.39 -10.15
CA SER A 161 -13.27 -2.93 -9.49
C SER A 161 -13.32 -2.53 -8.01
N SER A 162 -12.17 -2.59 -7.34
CA SER A 162 -12.04 -2.30 -5.91
C SER A 162 -12.23 -0.83 -5.55
N ALA A 163 -11.78 0.07 -6.43
CA ALA A 163 -12.03 1.50 -6.29
C ALA A 163 -13.48 1.90 -6.58
N MET A 164 -14.27 1.04 -7.22
CA MET A 164 -15.69 1.26 -7.50
C MET A 164 -16.60 0.43 -6.58
N THR A 165 -16.03 -0.20 -5.54
CA THR A 165 -16.78 -0.97 -4.55
C THR A 165 -17.63 -0.05 -3.68
N MET A 166 -18.95 -0.27 -3.65
CA MET A 166 -19.92 0.62 -3.00
C MET A 166 -19.83 2.07 -3.53
N GLU A 167 -20.28 3.05 -2.74
CA GLU A 167 -20.20 4.48 -3.10
C GLU A 167 -18.79 5.08 -2.84
N CYS A 168 -17.96 4.42 -2.01
CA CYS A 168 -16.70 4.98 -1.52
C CYS A 168 -15.44 4.33 -2.10
N GLY A 169 -15.46 3.03 -2.40
CA GLY A 169 -14.28 2.25 -2.80
C GLY A 169 -13.21 2.15 -1.70
N ALA A 170 -12.14 1.40 -1.98
CA ALA A 170 -10.92 1.50 -1.18
C ALA A 170 -10.34 2.93 -1.26
N ASP A 171 -9.71 3.40 -0.18
CA ASP A 171 -9.09 4.73 -0.13
C ASP A 171 -7.89 4.81 -1.08
N ALA A 172 -7.16 3.71 -1.23
CA ALA A 172 -6.04 3.57 -2.16
C ALA A 172 -5.96 2.16 -2.75
N ILE A 173 -5.25 2.03 -3.87
CA ILE A 173 -4.93 0.75 -4.50
C ILE A 173 -3.41 0.57 -4.55
N ALA A 174 -2.92 -0.56 -4.06
CA ALA A 174 -1.53 -0.98 -4.18
C ALA A 174 -1.39 -2.09 -5.22
N LEU A 175 -0.63 -1.82 -6.28
CA LEU A 175 -0.35 -2.81 -7.32
C LEU A 175 0.91 -3.59 -6.99
N GLN A 176 0.79 -4.92 -6.93
CA GLN A 176 1.90 -5.87 -6.91
C GLN A 176 1.94 -6.59 -8.26
N SER A 177 2.69 -6.02 -9.21
CA SER A 177 2.88 -6.62 -10.53
C SER A 177 4.23 -6.21 -11.11
N ASN A 178 4.88 -7.15 -11.81
CA ASN A 178 6.05 -6.90 -12.63
C ASN A 178 5.69 -6.71 -14.12
N ASP A 179 4.41 -6.86 -14.46
CA ASP A 179 3.90 -6.64 -15.81
C ASP A 179 3.72 -5.14 -16.06
N ILE A 180 4.45 -4.61 -17.04
CA ILE A 180 4.41 -3.20 -17.42
C ILE A 180 3.01 -2.82 -17.94
N ASP A 181 2.33 -3.73 -18.63
CA ASP A 181 0.99 -3.46 -19.17
C ASP A 181 -0.02 -3.25 -18.03
N GLU A 182 0.09 -4.02 -16.94
CA GLU A 182 -0.74 -3.84 -15.74
C GLU A 182 -0.45 -2.51 -15.02
N ILE A 183 0.83 -2.10 -14.98
CA ILE A 183 1.25 -0.83 -14.37
C ILE A 183 0.63 0.36 -15.10
N ILE A 184 0.69 0.34 -16.44
CA ILE A 184 0.12 1.38 -17.31
C ILE A 184 -1.41 1.34 -17.25
N ALA A 185 -2.02 0.16 -17.34
CA ALA A 185 -3.46 0.00 -17.34
C ALA A 185 -4.11 0.54 -16.06
N LEU A 186 -3.48 0.31 -14.89
CA LEU A 186 -3.99 0.85 -13.62
C LEU A 186 -3.90 2.38 -13.59
N ASP A 187 -2.80 2.97 -14.05
CA ASP A 187 -2.65 4.43 -14.15
C ASP A 187 -3.74 5.06 -15.04
N MET A 188 -3.98 4.47 -16.21
CA MET A 188 -5.01 4.92 -17.14
C MET A 188 -6.42 4.86 -16.52
N ALA A 189 -6.73 3.78 -15.80
CA ALA A 189 -8.03 3.60 -15.15
C ALA A 189 -8.32 4.69 -14.09
N PHE A 190 -7.28 5.17 -13.39
CA PHE A 190 -7.43 6.17 -12.33
C PHE A 190 -7.26 7.62 -12.81
N SER A 191 -6.63 7.81 -13.97
CA SER A 191 -6.55 9.10 -14.65
C SER A 191 -7.89 9.48 -15.28
N THR A 192 -8.53 8.54 -15.99
CA THR A 192 -9.84 8.76 -16.66
C THR A 192 -11.01 8.93 -15.70
N ALA A 193 -11.00 8.23 -14.55
CA ALA A 193 -12.02 8.38 -13.51
C ALA A 193 -12.04 9.79 -12.88
N SER A 194 -10.92 10.51 -12.92
CA SER A 194 -10.81 11.87 -12.37
C SER A 194 -11.45 12.93 -13.27
N GLU A 195 -11.54 12.68 -14.58
CA GLU A 195 -12.16 13.60 -15.56
C GLU A 195 -13.68 13.43 -15.66
N SER A 196 -14.21 12.25 -15.34
CA SER A 196 -15.64 11.94 -15.43
C SER A 196 -16.47 12.44 -14.22
N GLN A 197 -15.82 13.07 -13.24
CA GLN A 197 -16.45 13.63 -12.03
C GLN A 197 -16.46 15.17 -11.99
N LEU A 198 -16.12 15.82 -13.12
CA LEU A 198 -16.25 17.26 -13.37
C LEU A 198 -17.41 17.53 -14.34
#